data_AF-A0A1G9WEL5-F1
#
_entry.id   AF-A0A1G9WEL5-F1
#
_cell.length_a   1.000
_cell.length_b   1.000
_cell.length_c   1.000
_cell.angle_alpha   90.00
_cell.angle_beta   90.00
_cell.angle_gamma   90.00
#
_symmetry.space_group_name_H-M   'P 1'
#
loop_
_entity.id
_entity.type
_entity.pdbx_description
1 polymer ?
#
loop_
_entity_poly.entity_id
_entity_poly.type
_entity_poly.pdbx_seq_one_letter_code
_entity_poly.pdbx_strand_id
1 'polypeptide(L)'
;MKRLLLLLLLPGYLLAGNPIPREVSRTLRPHILREAEWALRQNPETVTSAFSTRSHGTRHDFFSEGDYWWPDPANPSGPYIQKDGMTNPDNFVAHRQLMIRFSRIAGALASAYRLTGDTRYVAPLYRHLKAWFADTATRMNPSLRYAQAIQGRATGRGIGVIDTIHLMEVAEAVRVTERAKGADPAVTAEVRRWFSAYLHWLTTHPYGLEERDAKNNHGTCWVMQVAAFARLTADTTLLAYCRNRFKTVLLPNQMATDGSFPLELKRTKPYGYSLFNLDAMAMICQILGDSLWQYQTADGKSIPQGIRYLAPFVADKSVWPLPPDVMYWKEWPVAHPFLLFGGLAARRPDWVRLWERLDHQPETEEVIRNLPIRHPILWLE
;
A
#
# COMPACT_ATOMS: atom_id res chain seq x y z
N MET A 1 -14.28 54.19 34.52
CA MET A 1 -14.50 53.21 33.43
C MET A 1 -13.22 52.38 33.22
N LYS A 2 -13.11 51.22 33.87
CA LYS A 2 -12.03 50.25 33.61
C LYS A 2 -12.70 49.02 32.98
N ARG A 3 -12.49 48.78 31.68
CA ARG A 3 -12.96 47.58 30.99
C ARG A 3 -11.99 46.45 31.29
N LEU A 4 -12.47 45.46 32.03
CA LEU A 4 -11.78 44.19 32.27
C LEU A 4 -11.91 43.35 31.00
N LEU A 5 -10.80 43.11 30.30
CA LEU A 5 -10.75 42.24 29.13
C LEU A 5 -10.65 40.80 29.62
N LEU A 6 -11.76 40.05 29.55
CA LEU A 6 -11.79 38.63 29.87
C LEU A 6 -11.20 37.87 28.67
N LEU A 7 -9.94 37.44 28.74
CA LEU A 7 -9.38 36.49 27.79
C LEU A 7 -10.00 35.10 28.05
N LEU A 8 -10.98 34.73 27.23
CA LEU A 8 -11.47 33.36 27.11
C LEU A 8 -10.39 32.53 26.39
N LEU A 9 -9.61 31.78 27.17
CA LEU A 9 -8.79 30.69 26.67
C LEU A 9 -9.72 29.59 26.15
N LEU A 10 -9.95 29.56 24.84
CA LEU A 10 -10.57 28.42 24.18
C LEU A 10 -9.60 27.21 24.30
N PRO A 11 -10.07 26.04 24.77
CA PRO A 11 -9.26 24.84 24.75
C PRO A 11 -8.91 24.52 23.30
N GLY A 12 -7.62 24.35 23.01
CA GLY A 12 -7.19 23.82 21.73
C GLY A 12 -7.82 22.44 21.54
N TYR A 13 -8.82 22.36 20.68
CA TYR A 13 -9.29 21.08 20.14
C TYR A 13 -8.13 20.51 19.34
N LEU A 14 -7.31 19.68 19.98
CA LEU A 14 -6.59 18.63 19.28
C LEU A 14 -7.66 17.88 18.49
N LEU A 15 -7.61 17.99 17.16
CA LEU A 15 -8.42 17.19 16.25
C LEU A 15 -8.00 15.73 16.44
N ALA A 16 -8.52 15.09 17.49
CA ALA A 16 -8.51 13.65 17.60
C ALA A 16 -9.36 13.14 16.44
N GLY A 17 -8.77 12.36 15.54
CA GLY A 17 -9.52 11.63 14.51
C GLY A 17 -10.61 10.75 15.14
N ASN A 18 -11.47 10.13 14.33
CA ASN A 18 -12.55 9.33 14.88
C ASN A 18 -12.00 8.25 15.83
N PRO A 19 -12.73 7.97 16.93
CA PRO A 19 -12.30 7.00 17.91
C PRO A 19 -12.14 5.63 17.25
N ILE A 20 -10.95 5.05 17.41
CA ILE A 20 -10.65 3.70 16.91
C ILE A 20 -11.57 2.71 17.64
N PRO A 21 -12.26 1.80 16.93
CA PRO A 21 -13.09 0.77 17.57
C PRO A 21 -12.29 -0.01 18.63
N ARG A 22 -12.90 -0.25 19.78
CA ARG A 22 -12.22 -0.81 20.96
C ARG A 22 -11.57 -2.15 20.66
N GLU A 23 -12.28 -3.00 19.92
CA GLU A 23 -11.83 -4.33 19.53
C GLU A 23 -10.59 -4.23 18.62
N VAL A 24 -10.63 -3.36 17.62
CA VAL A 24 -9.50 -3.10 16.71
C VAL A 24 -8.28 -2.58 17.47
N SER A 25 -8.49 -1.61 18.37
CA SER A 25 -7.41 -1.09 19.22
C SER A 25 -6.80 -2.18 20.09
N ARG A 26 -7.63 -3.04 20.70
CA ARG A 26 -7.18 -4.15 21.53
C ARG A 26 -6.34 -5.15 20.74
N THR A 27 -6.80 -5.53 19.54
CA THR A 27 -6.09 -6.48 18.67
C THR A 27 -4.75 -5.92 18.22
N LEU A 28 -4.69 -4.66 17.76
CA LEU A 28 -3.47 -4.10 17.16
C LEU A 28 -2.45 -3.58 18.16
N ARG A 29 -2.87 -3.12 19.35
CA ARG A 29 -2.00 -2.50 20.36
C ARG A 29 -0.71 -3.28 20.63
N PRO A 30 -0.72 -4.60 20.92
CA PRO A 30 0.52 -5.32 21.20
C PRO A 30 1.47 -5.35 20.00
N HIS A 31 0.96 -5.48 18.77
CA HIS A 31 1.77 -5.50 17.55
C HIS A 31 2.38 -4.11 17.28
N ILE A 32 1.55 -3.05 17.32
CA ILE A 32 1.97 -1.66 17.09
C ILE A 32 3.09 -1.26 18.05
N LEU A 33 2.95 -1.54 19.35
CA LEU A 33 3.96 -1.13 20.32
C LEU A 33 5.29 -1.89 20.13
N ARG A 34 5.25 -3.18 19.80
CA ARG A 34 6.47 -3.94 19.48
C ARG A 34 7.17 -3.41 18.24
N GLU A 35 6.42 -3.14 17.18
CA GLU A 35 6.96 -2.63 15.92
C GLU A 35 7.51 -1.21 16.07
N ALA A 36 6.84 -0.36 16.86
CA ALA A 36 7.32 0.98 17.14
C ALA A 36 8.63 0.97 17.93
N GLU A 37 8.79 0.08 18.90
CA GLU A 37 10.06 -0.10 19.61
C GLU A 37 11.17 -0.57 18.67
N TRP A 38 10.89 -1.49 17.74
CA TRP A 38 11.83 -1.85 16.68
C TRP A 38 12.17 -0.66 15.78
N ALA A 39 11.17 0.11 15.36
CA ALA A 39 11.30 1.26 14.45
C ALA A 39 12.13 2.40 15.07
N LEU A 40 11.98 2.66 16.39
CA LEU A 40 12.76 3.67 17.11
C LEU A 40 14.28 3.40 17.09
N ARG A 41 14.69 2.14 16.92
CA ARG A 41 16.10 1.73 16.85
C ARG A 41 16.67 1.75 15.43
N GLN A 42 15.86 2.05 14.41
CA GLN A 42 16.30 2.04 13.02
C GLN A 42 16.98 3.36 12.63
N ASN A 43 17.93 3.27 11.70
CA ASN A 43 18.54 4.41 11.05
C ASN A 43 17.95 4.59 9.64
N PRO A 44 17.89 5.84 9.12
CA PRO A 44 17.49 6.08 7.75
C PRO A 44 18.39 5.36 6.74
N GLU A 45 17.77 4.61 5.84
CA GLU A 45 18.39 3.97 4.69
C GLU A 45 17.44 4.17 3.51
N THR A 46 17.98 4.47 2.33
CA THR A 46 17.21 4.85 1.15
C THR A 46 17.73 4.13 -0.09
N VAL A 47 17.14 4.38 -1.25
CA VAL A 47 17.59 3.79 -2.52
C VAL A 47 19.09 4.00 -2.79
N THR A 48 19.71 5.07 -2.29
CA THR A 48 21.14 5.33 -2.51
C THR A 48 22.06 4.36 -1.73
N SER A 49 21.52 3.61 -0.76
CA SER A 49 22.25 2.64 0.06
C SER A 49 22.58 1.34 -0.67
N ALA A 50 21.95 1.08 -1.82
CA ALA A 50 22.24 -0.07 -2.68
C ALA A 50 22.36 0.38 -4.14
N PHE A 51 23.00 -0.44 -4.97
CA PHE A 51 23.06 -0.20 -6.41
C PHE A 51 23.21 -1.52 -7.15
N SER A 52 22.53 -1.66 -8.28
CA SER A 52 22.74 -2.78 -9.20
C SER A 52 23.50 -2.29 -10.42
N THR A 53 24.57 -2.99 -10.80
CA THR A 53 25.28 -2.75 -12.06
C THR A 53 24.41 -3.04 -13.30
N ARG A 54 23.28 -3.74 -13.12
CA ARG A 54 22.27 -3.97 -14.18
C ARG A 54 21.31 -2.78 -14.36
N SER A 55 21.32 -1.82 -13.43
CA SER A 55 20.51 -0.61 -13.54
C SER A 55 21.08 0.37 -14.56
N HIS A 56 20.21 0.98 -15.35
CA HIS A 56 20.54 2.10 -16.24
C HIS A 56 20.28 3.47 -15.59
N GLY A 57 19.84 3.46 -14.32
CA GLY A 57 19.55 4.67 -13.55
C GLY A 57 20.74 5.19 -12.77
N THR A 58 20.54 6.35 -12.15
CA THR A 58 21.45 6.92 -11.17
C THR A 58 21.28 6.25 -9.80
N ARG A 59 22.16 6.57 -8.84
CA ARG A 59 22.02 6.11 -7.45
C ARG A 59 20.72 6.56 -6.77
N HIS A 60 20.09 7.62 -7.28
CA HIS A 60 18.83 8.15 -6.74
C HIS A 60 17.60 7.49 -7.38
N ASP A 61 17.78 6.67 -8.42
CA ASP A 61 16.68 6.02 -9.10
C ASP A 61 16.37 4.64 -8.50
N PHE A 62 15.08 4.37 -8.29
CA PHE A 62 14.63 3.05 -7.90
C PHE A 62 14.81 2.05 -9.06
N PHE A 63 15.22 0.84 -8.72
CA PHE A 63 15.52 -0.23 -9.66
C PHE A 63 15.03 -1.55 -9.08
N SER A 64 14.36 -2.33 -9.92
CA SER A 64 13.96 -3.70 -9.61
C SER A 64 13.94 -4.52 -10.89
N GLU A 65 13.91 -5.83 -10.76
CA GLU A 65 13.83 -6.76 -11.90
C GLU A 65 12.46 -7.46 -11.92
N GLY A 66 12.03 -7.86 -13.11
CA GLY A 66 10.77 -8.58 -13.25
C GLY A 66 10.82 -9.93 -12.54
N ASP A 67 9.99 -10.12 -11.52
CA ASP A 67 10.03 -11.28 -10.63
C ASP A 67 10.04 -12.63 -11.36
N TYR A 68 9.27 -12.74 -12.44
CA TYR A 68 9.03 -14.02 -13.13
C TYR A 68 9.90 -14.20 -14.38
N TRP A 69 11.00 -13.47 -14.50
CA TRP A 69 11.89 -13.55 -15.66
C TRP A 69 13.19 -14.27 -15.31
N TRP A 70 13.52 -15.29 -16.09
CA TRP A 70 14.62 -16.23 -15.84
C TRP A 70 15.57 -16.32 -17.03
N PRO A 71 16.86 -16.64 -16.82
CA PRO A 71 17.75 -17.05 -17.90
C PRO A 71 17.13 -18.18 -18.73
N ASP A 72 17.26 -18.08 -20.05
CA ASP A 72 16.85 -19.16 -20.95
C ASP A 72 17.93 -20.25 -20.96
N PRO A 73 17.66 -21.50 -20.52
CA PRO A 73 18.64 -22.58 -20.55
C PRO A 73 19.11 -22.90 -21.98
N ALA A 74 18.27 -22.65 -23.00
CA ALA A 74 18.61 -22.89 -24.39
C ALA A 74 19.47 -21.76 -25.00
N ASN A 75 19.43 -20.56 -24.42
CA ASN A 75 20.27 -19.43 -24.81
C ASN A 75 20.66 -18.58 -23.58
N PRO A 76 21.67 -18.99 -22.80
CA PRO A 76 22.02 -18.33 -21.55
C PRO A 76 22.44 -16.86 -21.70
N SER A 77 22.93 -16.46 -22.88
CA SER A 77 23.27 -15.07 -23.22
C SER A 77 22.09 -14.26 -23.77
N GLY A 78 20.95 -14.92 -24.04
CA GLY A 78 19.78 -14.32 -24.66
C GLY A 78 18.88 -13.56 -23.68
N PRO A 79 17.80 -12.94 -24.21
CA PRO A 79 16.79 -12.31 -23.38
C PRO A 79 16.12 -13.31 -22.43
N TYR A 80 15.83 -12.89 -21.19
CA TYR A 80 15.15 -13.76 -20.23
C TYR A 80 13.78 -14.21 -20.73
N ILE A 81 13.30 -15.34 -20.20
CA ILE A 81 11.98 -15.95 -20.47
C ILE A 81 11.09 -15.88 -19.24
N GLN A 82 9.78 -15.79 -19.45
CA GLN A 82 8.80 -15.65 -18.37
C GLN A 82 8.38 -17.03 -17.81
N LYS A 83 8.33 -17.16 -16.48
CA LYS A 83 7.78 -18.31 -15.74
C LYS A 83 6.79 -17.82 -14.69
N ASP A 84 5.49 -17.74 -15.05
CA ASP A 84 4.48 -17.07 -14.22
C ASP A 84 4.37 -17.65 -12.81
N GLY A 85 4.42 -16.78 -11.81
CA GLY A 85 4.32 -17.15 -10.41
C GLY A 85 5.56 -17.83 -9.81
N MET A 86 6.67 -17.94 -10.55
CA MET A 86 7.96 -18.46 -10.08
C MET A 86 8.98 -17.32 -9.99
N THR A 87 9.25 -16.85 -8.78
CA THR A 87 10.16 -15.72 -8.54
C THR A 87 11.61 -16.14 -8.75
N ASN A 88 12.35 -15.41 -9.58
CA ASN A 88 13.77 -15.60 -9.77
C ASN A 88 14.55 -15.12 -8.51
N PRO A 89 15.25 -16.02 -7.81
CA PRO A 89 16.01 -15.67 -6.59
C PRO A 89 17.23 -14.78 -6.87
N ASP A 90 17.72 -14.72 -8.11
CA ASP A 90 18.90 -13.93 -8.49
C ASP A 90 18.59 -12.46 -8.81
N ASN A 91 17.32 -12.08 -8.68
CA ASN A 91 16.88 -10.70 -8.87
C ASN A 91 17.50 -9.77 -7.83
N PHE A 92 17.81 -8.55 -8.26
CA PHE A 92 18.12 -7.46 -7.38
C PHE A 92 16.86 -7.01 -6.65
N VAL A 93 16.81 -7.26 -5.35
CA VAL A 93 15.64 -6.96 -4.49
C VAL A 93 15.89 -5.84 -3.48
N ALA A 94 17.11 -5.31 -3.40
CA ALA A 94 17.51 -4.41 -2.32
C ALA A 94 16.67 -3.12 -2.24
N HIS A 95 16.38 -2.45 -3.36
CA HIS A 95 15.56 -1.23 -3.34
C HIS A 95 14.12 -1.51 -2.86
N ARG A 96 13.54 -2.65 -3.24
CA ARG A 96 12.23 -3.09 -2.77
C ARG A 96 12.25 -3.36 -1.26
N GLN A 97 13.25 -4.08 -0.78
CA GLN A 97 13.42 -4.34 0.66
C GLN A 97 13.58 -3.04 1.46
N LEU A 98 14.35 -2.08 0.95
CA LEU A 98 14.50 -0.75 1.55
C LEU A 98 13.16 0.01 1.63
N MET A 99 12.36 -0.04 0.55
CA MET A 99 11.06 0.63 0.51
C MET A 99 10.03 -0.03 1.45
N ILE A 100 9.98 -1.36 1.49
CA ILE A 100 9.15 -2.11 2.44
C ILE A 100 9.57 -1.79 3.88
N ARG A 101 10.89 -1.80 4.17
CA ARG A 101 11.41 -1.45 5.49
C ARG A 101 11.01 -0.02 5.88
N PHE A 102 11.13 0.94 4.97
CA PHE A 102 10.72 2.32 5.22
C PHE A 102 9.22 2.42 5.50
N SER A 103 8.38 1.75 4.70
CA SER A 103 6.94 1.63 4.91
C SER A 103 6.61 1.08 6.30
N ARG A 104 7.30 0.01 6.73
CA ARG A 104 7.13 -0.59 8.07
C ARG A 104 7.53 0.37 9.19
N ILE A 105 8.67 1.06 9.07
CA ILE A 105 9.12 2.05 10.07
C ILE A 105 8.10 3.19 10.17
N ALA A 106 7.70 3.75 9.04
CA ALA A 106 6.80 4.89 9.01
C ALA A 106 5.41 4.53 9.57
N GLY A 107 4.88 3.39 9.13
CA GLY A 107 3.62 2.84 9.59
C GLY A 107 3.62 2.58 11.10
N ALA A 108 4.66 1.95 11.62
CA ALA A 108 4.75 1.61 13.04
C ALA A 108 4.83 2.84 13.94
N LEU A 109 5.69 3.82 13.60
CA LEU A 109 5.85 5.06 14.36
C LEU A 109 4.57 5.90 14.35
N ALA A 110 3.95 6.08 13.19
CA ALA A 110 2.69 6.82 13.09
C ALA A 110 1.54 6.09 13.79
N SER A 111 1.51 4.75 13.74
CA SER A 111 0.49 3.95 14.43
C SER A 111 0.60 4.08 15.93
N ALA A 112 1.82 4.03 16.47
CA ALA A 112 2.04 4.21 17.91
C ALA A 112 1.68 5.62 18.37
N TYR A 113 2.05 6.65 17.59
CA TYR A 113 1.59 8.02 17.85
C TYR A 113 0.05 8.10 17.84
N ARG A 114 -0.61 7.56 16.81
CA ARG A 114 -2.06 7.56 16.71
C ARG A 114 -2.75 6.83 17.86
N LEU A 115 -2.15 5.74 18.34
CA LEU A 115 -2.70 4.90 19.41
C LEU A 115 -2.52 5.51 20.81
N THR A 116 -1.46 6.30 21.02
CA THR A 116 -1.02 6.72 22.37
C THR A 116 -0.99 8.23 22.58
N GLY A 117 -0.91 9.02 21.51
CA GLY A 117 -0.62 10.45 21.55
C GLY A 117 0.83 10.80 21.88
N ASP A 118 1.72 9.80 22.07
CA ASP A 118 3.09 10.05 22.48
C ASP A 118 3.94 10.58 21.31
N THR A 119 4.41 11.82 21.46
CA THR A 119 5.17 12.54 20.44
C THR A 119 6.59 11.99 20.23
N ARG A 120 7.08 11.07 21.09
CA ARG A 120 8.40 10.44 20.92
C ARG A 120 8.56 9.70 19.59
N TYR A 121 7.46 9.27 18.98
CA TYR A 121 7.47 8.55 17.70
C TYR A 121 7.56 9.48 16.48
N VAL A 122 7.26 10.78 16.65
CA VAL A 122 7.13 11.73 15.53
C VAL A 122 8.50 12.17 15.01
N ALA A 123 9.37 12.71 15.86
CA ALA A 123 10.68 13.18 15.41
C ALA A 123 11.53 12.08 14.71
N PRO A 124 11.56 10.82 15.21
CA PRO A 124 12.21 9.72 14.50
C PRO A 124 11.64 9.48 13.10
N LEU A 125 10.31 9.47 12.93
CA LEU A 125 9.65 9.32 11.62
C LEU A 125 10.16 10.39 10.65
N TYR A 126 10.23 11.66 11.09
CA TYR A 126 10.66 12.77 10.27
C TYR A 126 12.13 12.68 9.82
N ARG A 127 13.01 11.98 10.55
CA ARG A 127 14.37 11.69 10.07
C ARG A 127 14.36 10.76 8.86
N HIS A 128 13.51 9.74 8.87
CA HIS A 128 13.36 8.83 7.73
C HIS A 128 12.72 9.54 6.52
N LEU A 129 11.69 10.36 6.76
CA LEU A 129 11.06 11.17 5.71
C LEU A 129 12.06 12.12 5.06
N LYS A 130 12.88 12.82 5.86
CA LYS A 130 13.92 13.72 5.34
C LYS A 130 14.90 13.00 4.44
N ALA A 131 15.45 11.86 4.88
CA ALA A 131 16.40 11.10 4.08
C ALA A 131 15.78 10.61 2.76
N TRP A 132 14.57 10.06 2.81
CA TRP A 132 13.96 9.46 1.62
C TRP A 132 13.53 10.49 0.57
N PHE A 133 13.06 11.67 0.99
CA PHE A 133 12.39 12.62 0.09
C PHE A 133 13.10 13.95 -0.11
N ALA A 134 13.87 14.42 0.87
CA ALA A 134 14.35 15.81 0.90
C ALA A 134 15.87 15.94 0.80
N ASP A 135 16.61 15.10 1.50
CA ASP A 135 18.07 15.17 1.59
C ASP A 135 18.70 14.87 0.23
N THR A 136 19.41 15.82 -0.35
CA THR A 136 19.97 15.71 -1.70
C THR A 136 21.02 14.60 -1.83
N ALA A 137 21.63 14.16 -0.72
CA ALA A 137 22.58 13.05 -0.73
C ALA A 137 21.91 11.68 -0.77
N THR A 138 20.64 11.57 -0.33
CA THR A 138 19.99 10.26 -0.12
C THR A 138 18.60 10.11 -0.73
N ARG A 139 17.97 11.19 -1.20
CA ARG A 139 16.59 11.16 -1.70
C ARG A 139 16.40 10.20 -2.87
N MET A 140 15.24 9.57 -2.95
CA MET A 140 14.79 8.87 -4.14
C MET A 140 14.25 9.87 -5.18
N ASN A 141 14.49 9.66 -6.47
CA ASN A 141 13.83 10.43 -7.53
C ASN A 141 12.35 10.03 -7.65
N PRO A 142 11.42 10.98 -7.90
CA PRO A 142 9.97 10.70 -7.98
C PRO A 142 9.57 10.06 -9.31
N SER A 143 10.13 8.89 -9.63
CA SER A 143 9.78 8.10 -10.82
C SER A 143 10.15 6.62 -10.66
N LEU A 144 9.54 5.76 -11.47
CA LEU A 144 9.88 4.33 -11.57
C LEU A 144 10.34 3.95 -12.98
N ARG A 145 11.25 4.76 -13.55
CA ARG A 145 11.76 4.56 -14.91
C ARG A 145 12.52 3.25 -15.11
N TYR A 146 13.11 2.71 -14.04
CA TYR A 146 13.93 1.49 -14.09
C TYR A 146 13.35 0.35 -13.24
N ALA A 147 12.04 0.39 -12.98
CA ALA A 147 11.36 -0.65 -12.22
C ALA A 147 11.01 -1.86 -13.09
N GLN A 148 11.17 -3.04 -12.52
CA GLN A 148 10.95 -4.34 -13.14
C GLN A 148 11.62 -4.51 -14.51
N ALA A 149 12.89 -4.12 -14.62
CA ALA A 149 13.71 -4.39 -15.79
C ALA A 149 13.74 -5.88 -16.16
N ILE A 150 13.98 -6.18 -17.43
CA ILE A 150 14.16 -7.55 -17.93
C ILE A 150 15.44 -7.58 -18.77
N GLN A 151 16.37 -8.44 -18.37
CA GLN A 151 17.61 -8.68 -19.10
C GLN A 151 17.34 -8.97 -20.59
N GLY A 152 17.97 -8.20 -21.46
CA GLY A 152 17.86 -8.32 -22.91
C GLY A 152 16.51 -7.88 -23.50
N ARG A 153 15.60 -7.25 -22.72
CA ARG A 153 14.29 -6.79 -23.24
C ARG A 153 13.92 -5.36 -22.87
N ALA A 154 14.11 -4.96 -21.61
CA ALA A 154 13.63 -3.66 -21.12
C ALA A 154 14.43 -3.16 -19.92
N THR A 155 14.70 -1.87 -19.86
CA THR A 155 15.37 -1.21 -18.71
C THR A 155 14.40 -0.82 -17.60
N GLY A 156 13.10 -0.81 -17.88
CA GLY A 156 11.98 -0.60 -16.96
C GLY A 156 10.65 -0.77 -17.68
N ARG A 157 9.52 -0.87 -16.95
CA ARG A 157 8.20 -1.19 -17.52
C ARG A 157 7.03 -0.62 -16.72
N GLY A 158 5.86 -0.46 -17.34
CA GLY A 158 4.60 -0.07 -16.69
C GLY A 158 4.27 -0.89 -15.45
N ILE A 159 4.34 -2.21 -15.55
CA ILE A 159 4.04 -3.11 -14.42
C ILE A 159 4.95 -2.95 -13.19
N GLY A 160 6.09 -2.26 -13.34
CA GLY A 160 6.95 -1.91 -12.22
C GLY A 160 6.36 -0.87 -11.28
N VAL A 161 5.31 -0.16 -11.71
CA VAL A 161 4.61 0.83 -10.88
C VAL A 161 4.04 0.24 -9.60
N ILE A 162 3.70 -1.05 -9.59
CA ILE A 162 3.22 -1.74 -8.39
C ILE A 162 4.25 -1.77 -7.24
N ASP A 163 5.55 -1.60 -7.52
CA ASP A 163 6.60 -1.67 -6.48
C ASP A 163 6.48 -0.52 -5.45
N THR A 164 5.80 0.59 -5.77
CA THR A 164 5.61 1.76 -4.89
C THR A 164 4.33 1.76 -4.06
N ILE A 165 3.49 0.73 -4.12
CA ILE A 165 2.30 0.63 -3.25
C ILE A 165 2.66 0.75 -1.76
N HIS A 166 3.89 0.42 -1.37
CA HIS A 166 4.40 0.54 0.00
C HIS A 166 4.55 1.99 0.48
N LEU A 167 4.69 2.96 -0.43
CA LEU A 167 4.74 4.37 -0.07
C LEU A 167 3.37 4.91 0.39
N MET A 168 2.28 4.16 0.20
CA MET A 168 0.95 4.56 0.68
C MET A 168 0.91 4.73 2.21
N GLU A 169 1.46 3.78 2.96
CA GLU A 169 1.52 3.90 4.42
C GLU A 169 2.44 5.03 4.87
N VAL A 170 3.48 5.34 4.09
CA VAL A 170 4.35 6.49 4.35
C VAL A 170 3.57 7.80 4.16
N ALA A 171 2.81 7.92 3.07
CA ALA A 171 1.97 9.08 2.81
C ALA A 171 0.92 9.27 3.92
N GLU A 172 0.33 8.16 4.39
CA GLU A 172 -0.64 8.21 5.48
C GLU A 172 -0.02 8.53 6.84
N ALA A 173 1.18 8.00 7.13
CA ALA A 173 1.95 8.36 8.31
C ALA A 173 2.21 9.87 8.37
N VAL A 174 2.52 10.51 7.23
CA VAL A 174 2.67 11.97 7.15
C VAL A 174 1.33 12.65 7.46
N ARG A 175 0.22 12.27 6.83
CA ARG A 175 -1.10 12.85 7.13
C ARG A 175 -1.48 12.78 8.60
N VAL A 176 -1.22 11.65 9.25
CA VAL A 176 -1.55 11.42 10.67
C VAL A 176 -0.68 12.27 11.61
N THR A 177 0.57 12.54 11.24
CA THR A 177 1.55 13.17 12.12
C THR A 177 1.86 14.63 11.80
N GLU A 178 1.41 15.19 10.66
CA GLU A 178 1.86 16.51 10.18
C GLU A 178 1.51 17.70 11.09
N ARG A 179 0.55 17.52 12.00
CA ARG A 179 0.16 18.52 13.02
C ARG A 179 0.66 18.20 14.42
N ALA A 180 1.40 17.10 14.57
CA ALA A 180 1.91 16.67 15.87
C ALA A 180 3.08 17.53 16.33
N LYS A 181 3.25 17.67 17.65
CA LYS A 181 4.48 18.24 18.20
C LYS A 181 5.66 17.35 17.82
N GLY A 182 6.72 17.96 17.27
CA GLY A 182 7.88 17.24 16.74
C GLY A 182 7.83 16.95 15.24
N ALA A 183 6.72 17.27 14.56
CA ALA A 183 6.67 17.29 13.11
C ALA A 183 7.54 18.44 12.57
N ASP A 184 8.23 18.20 11.44
CA ASP A 184 9.02 19.20 10.74
C ASP A 184 8.22 19.73 9.52
N PRO A 185 7.77 21.00 9.53
CA PRO A 185 7.00 21.57 8.43
C PRO A 185 7.78 21.66 7.11
N ALA A 186 9.10 21.88 7.17
CA ALA A 186 9.93 21.95 5.97
C ALA A 186 10.06 20.57 5.32
N VAL A 187 10.30 19.53 6.12
CA VAL A 187 10.28 18.14 5.63
C VAL A 187 8.89 17.76 5.09
N THR A 188 7.82 18.15 5.78
CA THR A 188 6.44 17.90 5.30
C THR A 188 6.19 18.53 3.93
N ALA A 189 6.65 19.76 3.71
CA ALA A 189 6.54 20.44 2.42
C ALA A 189 7.33 19.71 1.31
N GLU A 190 8.53 19.23 1.61
CA GLU A 190 9.35 18.45 0.68
C GLU A 190 8.72 17.09 0.33
N VAL A 191 8.15 16.38 1.31
CA VAL A 191 7.43 15.13 1.08
C VAL A 191 6.23 15.38 0.16
N ARG A 192 5.43 16.42 0.43
CA ARG A 192 4.28 16.79 -0.43
C ARG A 192 4.72 17.13 -1.85
N ARG A 193 5.82 17.88 -2.01
CA ARG A 193 6.42 18.20 -3.30
C ARG A 193 6.84 16.95 -4.07
N TRP A 194 7.47 15.99 -3.38
CA TRP A 194 7.87 14.73 -3.99
C TRP A 194 6.67 13.93 -4.48
N PHE A 195 5.63 13.78 -3.65
CA PHE A 195 4.41 13.05 -4.05
C PHE A 195 3.65 13.76 -5.17
N SER A 196 3.61 15.10 -5.20
CA SER A 196 3.04 15.84 -6.33
C SER A 196 3.81 15.59 -7.64
N ALA A 197 5.15 15.59 -7.59
CA ALA A 197 5.97 15.27 -8.76
C ALA A 197 5.78 13.82 -9.21
N TYR A 198 5.66 12.88 -8.27
CA TYR A 198 5.43 11.47 -8.58
C TYR A 198 4.03 11.23 -9.16
N LEU A 199 2.98 11.89 -8.64
CA LEU A 199 1.63 11.87 -9.22
C LEU A 199 1.62 12.41 -10.66
N HIS A 200 2.35 13.49 -10.93
CA HIS A 200 2.51 13.98 -12.29
C HIS A 200 3.17 12.92 -13.18
N TRP A 201 4.25 12.28 -12.74
CA TRP A 201 4.90 11.20 -13.48
C TRP A 201 3.94 10.01 -13.73
N LEU A 202 3.21 9.55 -12.69
CA LEU A 202 2.24 8.45 -12.79
C LEU A 202 1.10 8.70 -13.77
N THR A 203 0.71 9.96 -13.97
CA THR A 203 -0.45 10.34 -14.78
C THR A 203 -0.10 10.80 -16.19
N THR A 204 1.20 10.93 -16.51
CA THR A 204 1.66 11.44 -17.82
C THR A 204 2.69 10.55 -18.50
N HIS A 205 3.51 9.81 -17.75
CA HIS A 205 4.54 8.95 -18.33
C HIS A 205 3.93 7.68 -18.92
N PRO A 206 4.43 7.16 -20.06
CA PRO A 206 3.91 5.93 -20.69
C PRO A 206 3.76 4.76 -19.73
N TYR A 207 4.76 4.48 -18.88
CA TYR A 207 4.68 3.43 -17.86
C TYR A 207 3.55 3.64 -16.84
N GLY A 208 3.30 4.88 -16.43
CA GLY A 208 2.17 5.19 -15.55
C GLY A 208 0.83 4.95 -16.23
N LEU A 209 0.72 5.29 -17.52
CA LEU A 209 -0.49 5.07 -18.33
C LEU A 209 -0.72 3.58 -18.64
N GLU A 210 0.33 2.83 -18.94
CA GLU A 210 0.27 1.37 -19.13
C GLU A 210 -0.26 0.67 -17.87
N GLU A 211 0.27 1.01 -16.69
CA GLU A 211 -0.19 0.44 -15.43
C GLU A 211 -1.65 0.82 -15.14
N ARG A 212 -1.99 2.10 -15.34
CA ARG A 212 -3.36 2.60 -15.19
C ARG A 212 -4.33 1.75 -16.00
N ASP A 213 -3.98 1.43 -17.24
CA ASP A 213 -4.83 0.75 -18.22
C ASP A 213 -4.74 -0.78 -18.18
N ALA A 214 -3.97 -1.34 -17.24
CA ALA A 214 -3.99 -2.77 -16.96
C ALA A 214 -5.38 -3.23 -16.49
N LYS A 215 -5.78 -4.43 -16.93
CA LYS A 215 -7.15 -4.96 -16.73
C LYS A 215 -7.33 -5.74 -15.44
N ASN A 216 -6.26 -5.99 -14.70
CA ASN A 216 -6.21 -6.82 -13.48
C ASN A 216 -5.78 -5.98 -12.27
N ASN A 217 -5.29 -6.65 -11.22
CA ASN A 217 -4.78 -6.03 -9.99
C ASN A 217 -3.81 -4.84 -10.20
N HIS A 218 -3.04 -4.80 -11.29
CA HIS A 218 -2.16 -3.66 -11.59
C HIS A 218 -2.94 -2.34 -11.75
N GLY A 219 -4.05 -2.35 -12.50
CA GLY A 219 -4.91 -1.18 -12.65
C GLY A 219 -5.58 -0.77 -11.34
N THR A 220 -5.91 -1.75 -10.49
CA THR A 220 -6.41 -1.53 -9.14
C THR A 220 -5.37 -0.86 -8.27
N CYS A 221 -4.14 -1.38 -8.24
CA CYS A 221 -3.03 -0.83 -7.48
C CYS A 221 -2.67 0.58 -7.92
N TRP A 222 -2.75 0.88 -9.22
CA TRP A 222 -2.57 2.25 -9.72
C TRP A 222 -3.59 3.21 -9.11
N VAL A 223 -4.89 2.87 -9.13
CA VAL A 223 -5.93 3.74 -8.55
C VAL A 223 -5.76 3.85 -7.04
N MET A 224 -5.47 2.74 -6.38
CA MET A 224 -5.25 2.69 -4.93
C MET A 224 -4.12 3.64 -4.49
N GLN A 225 -2.96 3.57 -5.14
CA GLN A 225 -1.83 4.43 -4.76
C GLN A 225 -2.06 5.90 -5.16
N VAL A 226 -2.64 6.17 -6.34
CA VAL A 226 -2.92 7.55 -6.78
C VAL A 226 -3.91 8.20 -5.83
N ALA A 227 -4.95 7.49 -5.38
CA ALA A 227 -5.89 8.00 -4.40
C ALA A 227 -5.20 8.34 -3.07
N ALA A 228 -4.33 7.48 -2.55
CA ALA A 228 -3.59 7.73 -1.32
C ALA A 228 -2.69 8.98 -1.42
N PHE A 229 -1.92 9.09 -2.50
CA PHE A 229 -1.00 10.22 -2.70
C PHE A 229 -1.75 11.52 -2.99
N ALA A 230 -2.84 11.48 -3.77
CA ALA A 230 -3.69 12.64 -4.03
C ALA A 230 -4.35 13.15 -2.74
N ARG A 231 -4.69 12.25 -1.80
CA ARG A 231 -5.21 12.65 -0.48
C ARG A 231 -4.16 13.35 0.36
N LEU A 232 -2.89 12.91 0.31
CA LEU A 232 -1.79 13.63 0.93
C LEU A 232 -1.65 15.01 0.30
N THR A 233 -1.54 15.12 -1.03
CA THR A 233 -1.29 16.39 -1.73
C THR A 233 -2.51 17.30 -1.86
N ALA A 234 -3.68 16.85 -1.39
CA ALA A 234 -4.97 17.54 -1.50
C ALA A 234 -5.43 17.78 -2.96
N ASP A 235 -5.06 16.88 -3.88
CA ASP A 235 -5.49 16.94 -5.29
C ASP A 235 -6.90 16.37 -5.45
N THR A 236 -7.90 17.23 -5.33
CA THR A 236 -9.32 16.85 -5.43
C THR A 236 -9.71 16.38 -6.84
N THR A 237 -9.02 16.84 -7.87
CA THR A 237 -9.24 16.42 -9.27
C THR A 237 -8.86 14.97 -9.46
N LEU A 238 -7.67 14.56 -9.00
CA LEU A 238 -7.24 13.16 -9.06
C LEU A 238 -8.09 12.25 -8.17
N LEU A 239 -8.53 12.72 -7.01
CA LEU A 239 -9.48 11.96 -6.18
C LEU A 239 -10.82 11.73 -6.91
N ALA A 240 -11.34 12.74 -7.60
CA ALA A 240 -12.55 12.60 -8.41
C ALA A 240 -12.35 11.63 -9.59
N TYR A 241 -11.20 11.74 -10.28
CA TYR A 241 -10.82 10.80 -11.34
C TYR A 241 -10.79 9.35 -10.85
N CYS A 242 -10.15 9.10 -9.70
CA CYS A 242 -10.06 7.77 -9.11
C CYS A 242 -11.44 7.19 -8.77
N ARG A 243 -12.34 7.99 -8.17
CA ARG A 243 -13.73 7.56 -7.90
C ARG A 243 -14.46 7.19 -9.19
N ASN A 244 -14.32 8.00 -10.24
CA ASN A 244 -14.96 7.73 -11.52
C ASN A 244 -14.40 6.45 -12.16
N ARG A 245 -13.07 6.29 -12.19
CA ARG A 245 -12.42 5.10 -12.76
C ARG A 245 -12.78 3.83 -11.99
N PHE A 246 -12.89 3.90 -10.67
CA PHE A 246 -13.37 2.76 -9.87
C PHE A 246 -14.76 2.29 -10.33
N LYS A 247 -15.71 3.24 -10.48
CA LYS A 247 -17.10 2.95 -10.84
C LYS A 247 -17.28 2.52 -12.30
N THR A 248 -16.50 3.08 -13.23
CA THR A 248 -16.72 2.91 -14.67
C THR A 248 -15.74 1.95 -15.34
N VAL A 249 -14.57 1.70 -14.74
CA VAL A 249 -13.51 0.87 -15.32
C VAL A 249 -13.16 -0.32 -14.44
N LEU A 250 -12.91 -0.13 -13.15
CA LEU A 250 -12.40 -1.21 -12.29
C LEU A 250 -13.49 -2.22 -11.90
N LEU A 251 -14.39 -1.84 -11.00
CA LEU A 251 -15.40 -2.74 -10.45
C LEU A 251 -16.23 -3.46 -11.53
N PRO A 252 -16.82 -2.76 -12.53
CA PRO A 252 -17.67 -3.43 -13.52
C PRO A 252 -16.93 -4.44 -14.42
N ASN A 253 -15.64 -4.21 -14.71
CA ASN A 253 -14.89 -5.03 -15.68
C ASN A 253 -13.98 -6.08 -15.04
N GLN A 254 -13.60 -5.92 -13.77
CA GLN A 254 -12.71 -6.89 -13.09
C GLN A 254 -13.45 -7.93 -12.26
N MET A 255 -14.60 -7.58 -11.68
CA MET A 255 -15.38 -8.48 -10.83
C MET A 255 -16.44 -9.21 -11.66
N ALA A 256 -16.63 -10.51 -11.43
CA ALA A 256 -17.77 -11.27 -11.94
C ALA A 256 -19.00 -11.12 -11.03
N THR A 257 -20.18 -11.51 -11.50
CA THR A 257 -21.44 -11.34 -10.75
C THR A 257 -21.48 -12.14 -9.43
N ASP A 258 -20.69 -13.20 -9.30
CA ASP A 258 -20.54 -13.98 -8.07
C ASP A 258 -19.64 -13.30 -7.02
N GLY A 259 -18.89 -12.26 -7.40
CA GLY A 259 -17.92 -11.55 -6.56
C GLY A 259 -16.46 -11.96 -6.80
N SER A 260 -16.20 -12.96 -7.64
CA SER A 260 -14.84 -13.37 -7.98
C SER A 260 -14.14 -12.37 -8.91
N PHE A 261 -12.81 -12.46 -9.02
CA PHE A 261 -12.02 -11.70 -10.00
C PHE A 261 -11.40 -12.64 -11.04
N PRO A 262 -12.01 -12.83 -12.23
CA PRO A 262 -11.63 -13.89 -13.16
C PRO A 262 -10.19 -13.84 -13.68
N LEU A 263 -9.58 -12.66 -13.82
CA LEU A 263 -8.19 -12.54 -14.25
C LEU A 263 -7.20 -12.98 -13.16
N GLU A 264 -7.59 -12.87 -11.90
CA GLU A 264 -6.80 -13.30 -10.75
C GLU A 264 -6.91 -14.82 -10.55
N LEU A 265 -8.12 -15.37 -10.74
CA LEU A 265 -8.37 -16.82 -10.67
C LEU A 265 -7.63 -17.62 -11.77
N LYS A 266 -7.26 -16.99 -12.87
CA LYS A 266 -6.52 -17.63 -13.99
C LYS A 266 -5.00 -17.71 -13.76
N ARG A 267 -4.49 -17.15 -12.65
CA ARG A 267 -3.06 -17.11 -12.35
C ARG A 267 -2.58 -18.42 -11.73
N THR A 268 -1.27 -18.62 -11.68
CA THR A 268 -0.65 -19.76 -10.99
C THR A 268 -0.68 -19.64 -9.46
N LYS A 269 -1.04 -18.47 -8.92
CA LYS A 269 -1.29 -18.21 -7.49
C LYS A 269 -2.70 -17.63 -7.27
N PRO A 270 -3.78 -18.34 -7.68
CA PRO A 270 -5.10 -17.76 -7.78
C PRO A 270 -5.68 -17.32 -6.42
N TYR A 271 -5.26 -17.94 -5.31
CA TYR A 271 -5.70 -17.55 -3.98
C TYR A 271 -5.04 -16.24 -3.55
N GLY A 272 -3.70 -16.18 -3.60
CA GLY A 272 -2.93 -14.97 -3.28
C GLY A 272 -3.32 -13.76 -4.13
N TYR A 273 -3.52 -13.93 -5.44
CA TYR A 273 -3.96 -12.83 -6.31
C TYR A 273 -5.39 -12.35 -5.99
N SER A 274 -6.29 -13.27 -5.60
CA SER A 274 -7.66 -12.92 -5.20
C SER A 274 -7.67 -12.11 -3.90
N LEU A 275 -6.87 -12.52 -2.91
CA LEU A 275 -6.70 -11.80 -1.65
C LEU A 275 -6.13 -10.40 -1.89
N PHE A 276 -5.04 -10.32 -2.65
CA PHE A 276 -4.34 -9.08 -2.94
C PHE A 276 -5.21 -8.06 -3.69
N ASN A 277 -5.91 -8.48 -4.75
CA ASN A 277 -6.75 -7.55 -5.51
C ASN A 277 -7.95 -7.08 -4.69
N LEU A 278 -8.56 -7.96 -3.88
CA LEU A 278 -9.68 -7.57 -3.03
C LEU A 278 -9.25 -6.59 -1.93
N ASP A 279 -8.07 -6.77 -1.33
CA ASP A 279 -7.48 -5.79 -0.42
C ASP A 279 -7.32 -4.44 -1.11
N ALA A 280 -6.77 -4.41 -2.32
CA ALA A 280 -6.59 -3.17 -3.07
C ALA A 280 -7.93 -2.47 -3.40
N MET A 281 -8.95 -3.23 -3.82
CA MET A 281 -10.30 -2.71 -4.07
C MET A 281 -10.96 -2.15 -2.80
N ALA A 282 -10.84 -2.85 -1.68
CA ALA A 282 -11.34 -2.40 -0.38
C ALA A 282 -10.65 -1.11 0.07
N MET A 283 -9.34 -1.00 -0.14
CA MET A 283 -8.58 0.19 0.20
C MET A 283 -8.94 1.40 -0.65
N ILE A 284 -9.25 1.22 -1.93
CA ILE A 284 -9.81 2.31 -2.75
C ILE A 284 -11.10 2.85 -2.12
N CYS A 285 -11.99 1.96 -1.66
CA CYS A 285 -13.22 2.38 -0.98
C CYS A 285 -12.93 3.11 0.33
N GLN A 286 -11.99 2.60 1.13
CA GLN A 286 -11.59 3.22 2.40
C GLN A 286 -10.99 4.63 2.20
N ILE A 287 -10.16 4.83 1.18
CA ILE A 287 -9.51 6.12 0.92
C ILE A 287 -10.48 7.14 0.32
N LEU A 288 -11.37 6.70 -0.58
CA LEU A 288 -12.24 7.60 -1.35
C LEU A 288 -13.64 7.80 -0.73
N GLY A 289 -13.99 7.03 0.29
CA GLY A 289 -15.13 7.24 1.19
C GLY A 289 -16.34 6.29 0.99
N ASP A 290 -17.26 6.33 1.95
CA ASP A 290 -18.43 5.45 2.11
C ASP A 290 -19.30 5.26 0.87
N SER A 291 -19.38 6.26 0.00
CA SER A 291 -20.14 6.17 -1.24
C SER A 291 -19.66 5.03 -2.16
N LEU A 292 -18.40 4.61 -2.06
CA LEU A 292 -17.87 3.47 -2.82
C LEU A 292 -18.16 2.13 -2.15
N TRP A 293 -18.20 2.08 -0.81
CA TRP A 293 -18.65 0.89 -0.08
C TRP A 293 -20.10 0.52 -0.38
N GLN A 294 -20.94 1.52 -0.62
CA GLN A 294 -22.36 1.38 -0.98
C GLN A 294 -22.60 1.28 -2.49
N TYR A 295 -21.58 1.49 -3.32
CA TYR A 295 -21.73 1.47 -4.77
C TYR A 295 -21.96 0.04 -5.27
N GLN A 296 -22.94 -0.09 -6.17
CA GLN A 296 -23.27 -1.32 -6.84
C GLN A 296 -23.47 -1.07 -8.34
N THR A 297 -22.98 -1.97 -9.19
CA THR A 297 -23.27 -1.95 -10.62
C THR A 297 -24.69 -2.44 -10.89
N ALA A 298 -25.21 -2.20 -12.10
CA ALA A 298 -26.56 -2.64 -12.48
C ALA A 298 -26.75 -4.18 -12.40
N ASP A 299 -25.67 -4.94 -12.60
CA ASP A 299 -25.63 -6.41 -12.51
C ASP A 299 -25.19 -6.93 -11.11
N GLY A 300 -25.17 -6.05 -10.10
CA GLY A 300 -25.06 -6.45 -8.69
C GLY A 300 -23.65 -6.51 -8.11
N LYS A 301 -22.60 -6.21 -8.87
CA LYS A 301 -21.20 -6.23 -8.39
C LYS A 301 -20.98 -5.12 -7.37
N SER A 302 -20.34 -5.47 -6.26
CA SER A 302 -20.03 -4.55 -5.15
C SER A 302 -18.87 -5.11 -4.33
N ILE A 303 -18.12 -4.26 -3.62
CA ILE A 303 -17.04 -4.76 -2.76
C ILE A 303 -17.55 -5.70 -1.65
N PRO A 304 -18.69 -5.44 -0.98
CA PRO A 304 -19.29 -6.43 -0.10
C PRO A 304 -19.56 -7.79 -0.77
N GLN A 305 -19.88 -7.82 -2.08
CA GLN A 305 -20.04 -9.09 -2.82
C GLN A 305 -18.70 -9.83 -2.96
N GLY A 306 -17.61 -9.13 -3.31
CA GLY A 306 -16.28 -9.73 -3.35
C GLY A 306 -15.83 -10.29 -2.00
N ILE A 307 -16.15 -9.59 -0.90
CA ILE A 307 -15.85 -10.08 0.46
C ILE A 307 -16.71 -11.31 0.79
N ARG A 308 -18.00 -11.32 0.44
CA ARG A 308 -18.85 -12.52 0.61
C ARG A 308 -18.32 -13.73 -0.15
N TYR A 309 -17.77 -13.51 -1.35
CA TYR A 309 -17.13 -14.56 -2.14
C TYR A 309 -15.89 -15.12 -1.45
N LEU A 310 -14.98 -14.26 -0.98
CA LEU A 310 -13.65 -14.69 -0.53
C LEU A 310 -13.57 -15.07 0.96
N ALA A 311 -14.42 -14.48 1.81
CA ALA A 311 -14.37 -14.70 3.26
C ALA A 311 -14.52 -16.17 3.70
N PRO A 312 -15.36 -17.02 3.08
CA PRO A 312 -15.41 -18.44 3.40
C PRO A 312 -14.07 -19.15 3.19
N PHE A 313 -13.34 -18.82 2.12
CA PHE A 313 -12.04 -19.41 1.81
C PHE A 313 -10.91 -18.85 2.68
N VAL A 314 -11.11 -17.69 3.30
CA VAL A 314 -10.20 -17.17 4.34
C VAL A 314 -10.45 -17.86 5.68
N ALA A 315 -11.73 -18.12 6.01
CA ALA A 315 -12.09 -18.83 7.23
C ALA A 315 -11.66 -20.31 7.19
N ASP A 316 -11.77 -20.94 6.02
CA ASP A 316 -11.33 -22.31 5.78
C ASP A 316 -10.71 -22.42 4.38
N LYS A 317 -9.38 -22.41 4.34
CA LYS A 317 -8.62 -22.52 3.08
C LYS A 317 -8.78 -23.91 2.42
N SER A 318 -9.23 -24.94 3.15
CA SER A 318 -9.39 -26.29 2.60
C SER A 318 -10.54 -26.42 1.61
N VAL A 319 -11.51 -25.50 1.66
CA VAL A 319 -12.66 -25.47 0.74
C VAL A 319 -12.42 -24.58 -0.49
N TRP A 320 -11.19 -24.11 -0.71
CA TRP A 320 -10.82 -23.37 -1.93
C TRP A 320 -10.99 -24.26 -3.18
N PRO A 321 -11.69 -23.80 -4.24
CA PRO A 321 -12.11 -24.66 -5.34
C PRO A 321 -11.06 -24.83 -6.45
N LEU A 322 -9.96 -24.08 -6.43
CA LEU A 322 -8.91 -24.13 -7.44
C LEU A 322 -7.65 -24.81 -6.90
N PRO A 323 -6.69 -25.19 -7.78
CA PRO A 323 -5.41 -25.71 -7.34
C PRO A 323 -4.71 -24.76 -6.34
N PRO A 324 -3.94 -25.32 -5.38
CA PRO A 324 -3.09 -24.53 -4.50
C PRO A 324 -2.14 -23.62 -5.28
N ASP A 325 -1.83 -22.46 -4.70
CA ASP A 325 -0.84 -21.53 -5.24
C ASP A 325 0.53 -22.23 -5.39
N VAL A 326 1.17 -22.07 -6.56
CA VAL A 326 2.46 -22.73 -6.86
C VAL A 326 3.60 -22.31 -5.91
N MET A 327 3.46 -21.17 -5.26
CA MET A 327 4.34 -20.72 -4.17
C MET A 327 3.50 -20.00 -3.12
N TYR A 328 3.96 -20.07 -1.87
CA TYR A 328 3.39 -19.34 -0.73
C TYR A 328 1.96 -19.74 -0.32
N TRP A 329 1.48 -20.91 -0.77
CA TRP A 329 0.15 -21.42 -0.39
C TRP A 329 -0.03 -21.56 1.13
N LYS A 330 1.02 -21.96 1.87
CA LYS A 330 0.92 -22.25 3.30
C LYS A 330 0.82 -20.99 4.15
N GLU A 331 1.40 -19.91 3.65
CA GLU A 331 1.60 -18.63 4.31
C GLU A 331 0.36 -17.73 4.22
N TRP A 332 -0.57 -18.01 3.29
CA TRP A 332 -1.89 -17.38 3.25
C TRP A 332 -2.94 -18.14 4.08
N PRO A 333 -4.02 -17.51 4.54
CA PRO A 333 -4.26 -16.07 4.56
C PRO A 333 -3.63 -15.39 5.80
N VAL A 334 -3.53 -14.06 5.74
CA VAL A 334 -3.12 -13.19 6.86
C VAL A 334 -4.26 -12.23 7.21
N ALA A 335 -4.05 -11.30 8.15
CA ALA A 335 -5.07 -10.32 8.56
C ALA A 335 -5.39 -9.28 7.47
N HIS A 336 -6.17 -9.71 6.46
CA HIS A 336 -6.49 -8.94 5.27
C HIS A 336 -7.35 -7.67 5.55
N PRO A 337 -6.90 -6.48 5.12
CA PRO A 337 -7.64 -5.21 5.21
C PRO A 337 -9.10 -5.26 4.77
N PHE A 338 -9.44 -6.02 3.72
CA PHE A 338 -10.82 -6.07 3.23
C PHE A 338 -11.81 -6.60 4.29
N LEU A 339 -11.37 -7.49 5.18
CA LEU A 339 -12.22 -8.03 6.25
C LEU A 339 -12.50 -6.98 7.31
N LEU A 340 -11.49 -6.20 7.69
CA LEU A 340 -11.63 -5.13 8.68
C LEU A 340 -12.50 -4.00 8.12
N PHE A 341 -12.07 -3.35 7.05
CA PHE A 341 -12.74 -2.16 6.55
C PHE A 341 -14.12 -2.49 5.98
N GLY A 342 -14.25 -3.59 5.24
CA GLY A 342 -15.53 -4.06 4.76
C GLY A 342 -16.45 -4.55 5.88
N GLY A 343 -15.89 -5.16 6.93
CA GLY A 343 -16.64 -5.55 8.13
C GLY A 343 -17.25 -4.36 8.86
N LEU A 344 -16.47 -3.29 9.03
CA LEU A 344 -16.94 -2.04 9.62
C LEU A 344 -17.98 -1.35 8.72
N ALA A 345 -17.68 -1.19 7.43
CA ALA A 345 -18.57 -0.51 6.48
C ALA A 345 -19.91 -1.23 6.28
N ALA A 346 -19.89 -2.57 6.19
CA ALA A 346 -21.08 -3.39 5.99
C ALA A 346 -21.77 -3.82 7.29
N ARG A 347 -21.27 -3.39 8.46
CA ARG A 347 -21.75 -3.82 9.79
C ARG A 347 -21.78 -5.36 9.93
N ARG A 348 -20.70 -6.01 9.47
CA ARG A 348 -20.49 -7.46 9.50
C ARG A 348 -19.46 -7.82 10.58
N PRO A 349 -19.89 -7.99 11.84
CA PRO A 349 -18.97 -8.26 12.95
C PRO A 349 -18.29 -9.64 12.82
N ASP A 350 -18.85 -10.55 12.04
CA ASP A 350 -18.22 -11.83 11.72
C ASP A 350 -16.98 -11.68 10.82
N TRP A 351 -16.95 -10.72 9.90
CA TRP A 351 -15.75 -10.41 9.11
C TRP A 351 -14.64 -9.79 9.98
N VAL A 352 -15.02 -8.88 10.90
CA VAL A 352 -14.06 -8.30 11.86
C VAL A 352 -13.49 -9.38 12.78
N ARG A 353 -14.32 -10.29 13.32
CA ARG A 353 -13.84 -11.44 14.11
C ARG A 353 -12.99 -12.43 13.33
N LEU A 354 -13.22 -12.59 12.03
CA LEU A 354 -12.33 -13.37 11.19
C LEU A 354 -10.96 -12.69 11.09
N TRP A 355 -10.94 -11.39 10.78
CA TRP A 355 -9.71 -10.59 10.74
C TRP A 355 -8.91 -10.66 12.05
N GLU A 356 -9.56 -10.53 13.21
CA GLU A 356 -8.92 -10.58 14.54
C GLU A 356 -8.16 -11.88 14.84
N ARG A 357 -8.53 -13.00 14.19
CA ARG A 357 -7.94 -14.33 14.44
C ARG A 357 -6.81 -14.68 13.49
N LEU A 358 -6.60 -13.89 12.44
CA LEU A 358 -5.61 -14.14 11.41
C LEU A 358 -4.23 -13.60 11.84
N ASP A 359 -3.20 -14.02 11.14
CA ASP A 359 -1.83 -13.56 11.41
C ASP A 359 -1.68 -12.06 11.08
N HIS A 360 -1.30 -11.27 12.09
CA HIS A 360 -1.04 -9.83 11.97
C HIS A 360 0.44 -9.50 11.75
N GLN A 361 1.35 -10.47 11.84
CA GLN A 361 2.79 -10.25 11.72
C GLN A 361 3.45 -11.31 10.82
N PRO A 362 3.04 -11.41 9.55
CA PRO A 362 3.66 -12.36 8.64
C PRO A 362 5.15 -12.05 8.45
N GLU A 363 5.97 -13.10 8.47
CA GLU A 363 7.43 -13.00 8.34
C GLU A 363 7.93 -13.22 6.91
N THR A 364 7.12 -13.87 6.06
CA THR A 364 7.49 -14.21 4.69
C THR A 364 7.54 -12.98 3.80
N GLU A 365 8.68 -12.71 3.15
CA GLU A 365 8.90 -11.52 2.33
C GLU A 365 7.84 -11.33 1.22
N GLU A 366 7.45 -12.40 0.53
CA GLU A 366 6.41 -12.33 -0.51
C GLU A 366 5.06 -11.91 0.10
N VAL A 367 4.68 -12.47 1.25
CA VAL A 367 3.43 -12.12 1.93
C VAL A 367 3.46 -10.67 2.37
N ILE A 368 4.57 -10.22 2.96
CA ILE A 368 4.78 -8.82 3.35
C ILE A 368 4.66 -7.92 2.13
N ARG A 369 5.27 -8.28 0.98
CA ARG A 369 5.20 -7.50 -0.26
C ARG A 369 3.78 -7.40 -0.81
N ASN A 370 2.98 -8.46 -0.70
CA ASN A 370 1.60 -8.46 -1.18
C ASN A 370 0.58 -8.03 -0.10
N LEU A 371 1.03 -7.49 1.03
CA LEU A 371 0.18 -6.85 2.05
C LEU A 371 0.62 -5.39 2.23
N PRO A 372 0.28 -4.48 1.31
CA PRO A 372 0.77 -3.09 1.38
C PRO A 372 0.19 -2.30 2.55
N ILE A 373 -0.97 -2.72 3.08
CA ILE A 373 -1.62 -2.13 4.25
C ILE A 373 -1.47 -3.07 5.45
N ARG A 374 -0.50 -2.76 6.30
CA ARG A 374 -0.09 -3.52 7.49
C ARG A 374 -0.49 -2.81 8.78
N HIS A 375 -0.69 -1.51 8.69
CA HIS A 375 -1.01 -0.61 9.79
C HIS A 375 -2.44 -0.05 9.62
N PRO A 376 -3.48 -0.90 9.67
CA PRO A 376 -4.85 -0.48 9.36
C PRO A 376 -5.37 0.63 10.28
N ILE A 377 -4.81 0.76 11.49
CA ILE A 377 -5.16 1.84 12.42
C ILE A 377 -4.97 3.21 11.78
N LEU A 378 -4.02 3.39 10.86
CA LEU A 378 -3.76 4.68 10.20
C LEU A 378 -4.92 5.13 9.30
N TRP A 379 -5.76 4.20 8.86
CA TRP A 379 -6.81 4.43 7.86
C TRP A 379 -8.22 4.52 8.45
N LEU A 380 -8.36 4.38 9.77
CA LEU A 380 -9.64 4.41 10.47
C LEU A 380 -10.04 5.85 10.84
N GLU A 381 -10.16 6.73 9.85
CA GLU A 381 -10.44 8.16 10.11
C GLU A 381 -11.71 8.43 10.88
#